data_AF-A0A1I1R3E5-F1
#
_entry.id   AF-A0A1I1R3E5-F1
#
_cell.length_a   1.000
_cell.length_b   1.000
_cell.length_c   1.000
_cell.angle_alpha   90.00
_cell.angle_beta   90.00
_cell.angle_gamma   90.00
#
_symmetry.space_group_name_H-M   'P 1'
#
loop_
_entity.id
_entity.type
_entity.pdbx_description
1 polymer ?
#
loop_
_entity_poly.entity_id
_entity_poly.type
_entity_poly.pdbx_seq_one_letter_code
_entity_poly.pdbx_strand_id
1 'polypeptide(L)'
;MLCAVAALLVEEAAVLRPLIVLSAAVTLAVGVVLRRWDMEAGRQVAKERAKRSAAAWRGEERQAELEEALEQITLLEDKLQAKRVDLGRLRSEYAELLRRYAHSENERANVLESRRRLALEAAAPTKALPAQSADHRTAGGAPTPLTYLQAERALTNLTANAARQEETRRQQEPVYPQRSGTPAVQPPAPRTAGFDFFGAPAARRTGRQQRTGEAAPADGSRDGDDAEDVQDVEDVEDVEDTGEIVTAELVEEDDEPARPDGAAERAPRQAGDTVRSAARPHPASAAH
;
A
#
# COMPACT_ATOMS: atom_id res chain seq x y z
N MET A 1 33.58 -73.99 -1.69
CA MET A 1 33.18 -75.05 -2.63
C MET A 1 34.21 -76.18 -2.72
N LEU A 2 35.53 -75.90 -2.85
CA LEU A 2 36.56 -76.96 -2.89
C LEU A 2 36.62 -77.88 -1.65
N CYS A 3 36.42 -77.37 -0.42
CA CYS A 3 36.47 -78.23 0.78
C CYS A 3 35.24 -79.15 0.94
N ALA A 4 34.09 -78.78 0.36
CA ALA A 4 32.88 -79.59 0.41
C ALA A 4 32.93 -80.78 -0.56
N VAL A 5 33.64 -80.63 -1.69
CA VAL A 5 33.91 -81.70 -2.65
C VAL A 5 34.93 -82.70 -2.09
N ALA A 6 35.95 -82.22 -1.36
CA ALA A 6 36.96 -83.06 -0.73
C ALA A 6 36.39 -83.97 0.39
N ALA A 7 35.36 -83.53 1.10
CA ALA A 7 34.74 -84.30 2.20
C ALA A 7 33.77 -85.41 1.72
N LEU A 8 33.37 -85.42 0.44
CA LEU A 8 32.47 -86.44 -0.12
C LEU A 8 33.19 -87.73 -0.55
N LEU A 9 34.53 -87.72 -0.63
CA LEU A 9 35.37 -88.84 -1.04
C LEU A 9 35.84 -89.77 0.11
N VAL A 10 35.49 -89.47 1.37
CA VAL A 10 35.91 -90.26 2.54
C VAL A 10 34.74 -91.12 3.02
N GLU A 11 34.91 -92.45 2.99
CA GLU A 11 33.83 -93.45 3.19
C GLU A 11 33.37 -93.65 4.65
N GLU A 12 34.03 -93.03 5.64
CA GLU A 12 33.65 -93.03 7.07
C GLU A 12 32.90 -91.75 7.50
N ALA A 13 31.95 -91.27 6.70
CA ALA A 13 31.39 -89.92 6.81
C ALA A 13 29.89 -89.85 7.18
N ALA A 14 29.36 -90.81 7.95
CA ALA A 14 27.95 -90.78 8.36
C ALA A 14 27.58 -89.48 9.14
N VAL A 15 28.53 -88.91 9.88
CA VAL A 15 28.34 -87.69 10.69
C VAL A 15 28.71 -86.40 9.93
N LEU A 16 29.62 -86.45 8.95
CA LEU A 16 30.02 -85.25 8.20
C LEU A 16 28.98 -84.79 7.17
N ARG A 17 28.26 -85.72 6.53
CA ARG A 17 27.21 -85.41 5.55
C ARG A 17 26.08 -84.51 6.09
N PRO A 18 25.46 -84.80 7.25
CA PRO A 18 24.41 -83.93 7.78
C PRO A 18 24.92 -82.54 8.15
N LEU A 19 26.18 -82.42 8.59
CA LEU A 19 26.78 -81.13 8.95
C LEU A 19 26.98 -80.23 7.72
N ILE A 20 27.43 -80.81 6.60
CA ILE A 20 27.57 -80.10 5.32
C ILE A 20 26.20 -79.64 4.82
N VAL A 21 25.19 -80.52 4.88
CA VAL A 21 23.81 -80.18 4.48
C VAL A 21 23.24 -79.06 5.35
N LEU A 22 23.45 -79.10 6.67
CA LEU A 22 23.06 -78.03 7.59
C LEU A 22 23.75 -76.71 7.23
N SER A 23 25.07 -76.73 6.97
CA SER A 23 25.80 -75.53 6.58
C SER A 23 25.29 -74.92 5.27
N ALA A 24 25.00 -75.77 4.27
CA ALA A 24 24.43 -75.33 3.00
C ALA A 24 23.03 -74.73 3.19
N ALA A 25 22.17 -75.38 3.99
CA ALA A 25 20.84 -74.87 4.31
C ALA A 25 20.90 -73.51 5.01
N VAL A 26 21.82 -73.33 5.97
CA VAL A 26 22.03 -72.04 6.65
C VAL A 26 22.50 -70.96 5.67
N THR A 27 23.45 -71.26 4.78
CA THR A 27 23.91 -70.27 3.78
C THR A 27 22.81 -69.85 2.81
N LEU A 28 21.95 -70.78 2.38
CA LEU A 28 20.79 -70.46 1.54
C LEU A 28 19.76 -69.62 2.31
N ALA A 29 19.48 -69.96 3.58
CA ALA A 29 18.57 -69.19 4.43
C ALA A 29 19.07 -67.75 4.62
N VAL A 30 20.35 -67.57 4.94
CA VAL A 30 20.97 -66.24 5.08
C VAL A 30 20.91 -65.47 3.77
N GLY A 31 21.21 -66.13 2.64
CA GLY A 31 21.11 -65.52 1.31
C GLY A 31 19.69 -65.03 0.97
N VAL A 32 18.66 -65.80 1.34
CA VAL A 32 17.25 -65.40 1.14
C VAL A 32 16.86 -64.23 2.04
N VAL A 33 17.33 -64.20 3.30
CA VAL A 33 17.08 -63.08 4.21
C VAL A 33 17.73 -61.80 3.68
N LEU A 34 19.00 -61.84 3.27
CA LEU A 34 19.70 -60.72 2.65
C LEU A 34 18.96 -60.22 1.40
N ARG A 35 18.53 -61.14 0.53
CA ARG A 35 17.74 -60.81 -0.66
C ARG A 35 16.42 -60.11 -0.31
N ARG A 36 15.75 -60.53 0.76
CA ARG A 36 14.52 -59.89 1.26
C ARG A 36 14.81 -58.48 1.78
N TRP A 37 15.88 -58.31 2.52
CA TRP A 37 16.29 -57.00 3.07
C TRP A 37 16.65 -56.02 1.95
N ASP A 38 17.34 -56.46 0.90
CA ASP A 38 17.67 -55.64 -0.27
C ASP A 38 16.41 -55.15 -0.99
N MET A 39 15.42 -56.03 -1.15
CA MET A 39 14.15 -55.69 -1.80
C MET A 39 13.29 -54.74 -0.95
N GLU A 40 13.28 -54.92 0.37
CA GLU A 40 12.55 -54.05 1.29
C GLU A 40 13.18 -52.66 1.40
N ALA A 41 14.51 -52.58 1.44
CA ALA A 41 15.24 -51.31 1.41
C ALA A 41 14.96 -50.54 0.11
N GLY A 42 15.01 -51.21 -1.05
CA GLY A 42 14.68 -50.59 -2.34
C GLY A 42 13.25 -50.06 -2.40
N ARG A 43 12.29 -50.83 -1.88
CA ARG A 43 10.88 -50.40 -1.79
C ARG A 43 10.70 -49.20 -0.88
N GLN A 44 11.39 -49.14 0.25
CA GLN A 44 11.28 -48.04 1.19
C GLN A 44 11.84 -46.74 0.60
N VAL A 45 13.01 -46.79 -0.04
CA VAL A 45 13.59 -45.62 -0.70
C VAL A 45 12.71 -45.14 -1.85
N ALA A 46 12.13 -46.06 -2.64
CA ALA A 46 11.17 -45.70 -3.69
C ALA A 46 9.94 -44.99 -3.13
N LYS A 47 9.37 -45.52 -2.02
CA LYS A 47 8.25 -44.87 -1.32
C LYS A 47 8.62 -43.50 -0.78
N GLU A 48 9.79 -43.33 -0.20
CA GLU A 48 10.23 -42.02 0.30
C GLU A 48 10.47 -41.03 -0.84
N ARG A 49 11.06 -41.46 -1.96
CA ARG A 49 11.23 -40.60 -3.14
C ARG A 49 9.88 -40.19 -3.71
N ALA A 50 8.93 -41.12 -3.84
CA ALA A 50 7.56 -40.81 -4.27
C ALA A 50 6.84 -39.86 -3.30
N LYS A 51 7.04 -40.02 -1.99
CA LYS A 51 6.52 -39.09 -0.98
C LYS A 51 7.16 -37.71 -1.08
N ARG A 52 8.49 -37.63 -1.29
CA ARG A 52 9.22 -36.36 -1.47
C ARG A 52 8.77 -35.65 -2.74
N SER A 53 8.64 -36.35 -3.87
CA SER A 53 8.16 -35.75 -5.11
C SER A 53 6.71 -35.29 -5.01
N ALA A 54 5.82 -36.08 -4.39
CA ALA A 54 4.44 -35.69 -4.16
C ALA A 54 4.31 -34.52 -3.17
N ALA A 55 5.26 -34.36 -2.25
CA ALA A 55 5.31 -33.21 -1.35
C ALA A 55 5.85 -31.96 -2.06
N ALA A 56 6.85 -32.11 -2.92
CA ALA A 56 7.37 -31.02 -3.75
C ALA A 56 6.28 -30.45 -4.66
N TRP A 57 5.56 -31.31 -5.38
CA TRP A 57 4.46 -30.89 -6.25
C TRP A 57 3.33 -30.16 -5.49
N ARG A 58 2.94 -30.67 -4.31
CA ARG A 58 1.98 -29.96 -3.44
C ARG A 58 2.51 -28.64 -2.87
N GLY A 59 3.83 -28.53 -2.71
CA GLY A 59 4.48 -27.29 -2.30
C GLY A 59 4.43 -26.24 -3.42
N GLU A 60 4.69 -26.67 -4.66
CA GLU A 60 4.59 -25.84 -5.87
C GLU A 60 3.16 -25.33 -6.08
N GLU A 61 2.14 -26.18 -5.90
CA GLU A 61 0.74 -25.75 -6.02
C GLU A 61 0.37 -24.67 -4.98
N ARG A 62 0.74 -24.89 -3.71
CA ARG A 62 0.49 -23.89 -2.65
C ARG A 62 1.29 -22.62 -2.88
N GLN A 63 2.47 -22.71 -3.48
CA GLN A 63 3.26 -21.55 -3.83
C GLN A 63 2.55 -20.73 -4.91
N ALA A 64 1.98 -21.39 -5.93
CA ALA A 64 1.17 -20.73 -6.95
C ALA A 64 -0.09 -20.08 -6.36
N GLU A 65 -0.81 -20.77 -5.46
CA GLU A 65 -1.97 -20.20 -4.74
C GLU A 65 -1.60 -18.96 -3.91
N LEU A 66 -0.43 -18.97 -3.27
CA LEU A 66 0.06 -17.82 -2.50
C LEU A 66 0.50 -16.67 -3.39
N GLU A 67 1.16 -16.95 -4.51
CA GLU A 67 1.52 -15.94 -5.49
C GLU A 67 0.28 -15.26 -6.07
N GLU A 68 -0.76 -16.04 -6.43
CA GLU A 68 -2.04 -15.51 -6.89
C GLU A 68 -2.72 -14.66 -5.80
N ALA A 69 -2.75 -15.13 -4.55
CA ALA A 69 -3.32 -14.35 -3.44
C ALA A 69 -2.56 -13.03 -3.20
N LEU A 70 -1.24 -13.02 -3.35
CA LEU A 70 -0.44 -11.80 -3.27
C LEU A 70 -0.75 -10.83 -4.41
N GLU A 71 -0.87 -11.32 -5.64
CA GLU A 71 -1.28 -10.52 -6.79
C GLU A 71 -2.66 -9.90 -6.56
N GLN A 72 -3.64 -10.68 -6.08
CA GLN A 72 -4.97 -10.17 -5.74
C GLN A 72 -4.93 -9.08 -4.66
N ILE A 73 -4.10 -9.23 -3.61
CA ILE A 73 -3.92 -8.18 -2.60
C ILE A 73 -3.37 -6.90 -3.22
N THR A 74 -2.34 -6.99 -4.07
CA THR A 74 -1.75 -5.79 -4.70
C THR A 74 -2.75 -5.05 -5.59
N LEU A 75 -3.58 -5.78 -6.35
CA LEU A 75 -4.65 -5.18 -7.17
C LEU A 75 -5.69 -4.46 -6.30
N LEU A 76 -6.06 -5.04 -5.16
CA LEU A 76 -6.98 -4.40 -4.22
C LEU A 76 -6.36 -3.17 -3.57
N GLU A 77 -5.07 -3.21 -3.23
CA GLU A 77 -4.34 -2.06 -2.71
C GLU A 77 -4.29 -0.90 -3.71
N ASP A 78 -4.02 -1.18 -4.98
CA ASP A 78 -4.02 -0.18 -6.06
C ASP A 78 -5.41 0.43 -6.26
N LYS A 79 -6.46 -0.40 -6.25
CA LYS A 79 -7.85 0.09 -6.27
C LYS A 79 -8.14 1.00 -5.07
N LEU A 80 -7.68 0.64 -3.88
CA LEU A 80 -7.86 1.43 -2.67
C LEU A 80 -7.11 2.78 -2.75
N GLN A 81 -5.89 2.77 -3.29
CA GLN A 81 -5.11 3.98 -3.55
C GLN A 81 -5.82 4.89 -4.57
N ALA A 82 -6.34 4.33 -5.67
CA ALA A 82 -7.11 5.06 -6.67
C ALA A 82 -8.35 5.72 -6.04
N LYS A 83 -9.14 4.97 -5.25
CA LYS A 83 -10.31 5.53 -4.54
C LYS A 83 -9.95 6.61 -3.53
N ARG A 84 -8.78 6.51 -2.86
CA ARG A 84 -8.29 7.58 -1.97
C ARG A 84 -7.97 8.87 -2.73
N VAL A 85 -7.37 8.75 -3.91
CA VAL A 85 -7.10 9.89 -4.79
C VAL A 85 -8.41 10.52 -5.28
N ASP A 86 -9.37 9.70 -5.71
CA ASP A 86 -10.69 10.17 -6.16
C ASP A 86 -11.43 10.92 -5.05
N LEU A 87 -11.44 10.39 -3.82
CA LEU A 87 -12.05 11.09 -2.67
C LEU A 87 -11.36 12.43 -2.37
N GLY A 88 -10.03 12.49 -2.52
CA GLY A 88 -9.29 13.74 -2.40
C GLY A 88 -9.73 14.75 -3.46
N ARG A 89 -9.86 14.31 -4.71
CA ARG A 89 -10.33 15.11 -5.84
C ARG A 89 -11.76 15.63 -5.60
N LEU A 90 -12.71 14.76 -5.25
CA LEU A 90 -14.11 15.15 -4.96
C LEU A 90 -14.20 16.18 -3.82
N ARG A 91 -13.40 16.01 -2.76
CA ARG A 91 -13.34 16.99 -1.66
C ARG A 91 -12.81 18.34 -2.12
N SER A 92 -11.81 18.35 -3.00
CA SER A 92 -11.26 19.59 -3.55
C SER A 92 -12.25 20.30 -4.49
N GLU A 93 -12.95 19.55 -5.33
CA GLU A 93 -14.00 20.06 -6.22
C GLU A 93 -15.16 20.63 -5.41
N TYR A 94 -15.57 19.96 -4.32
CA TYR A 94 -16.61 20.46 -3.43
C TYR A 94 -16.20 21.77 -2.72
N ALA A 95 -14.97 21.84 -2.23
CA ALA A 95 -14.45 23.06 -1.63
C ALA A 95 -14.39 24.22 -2.65
N GLU A 96 -14.05 23.92 -3.90
CA GLU A 96 -14.05 24.89 -4.98
C GLU A 96 -15.46 25.39 -5.31
N LEU A 97 -16.44 24.48 -5.42
CA LEU A 97 -17.85 24.82 -5.64
C LEU A 97 -18.37 25.75 -4.54
N LEU A 98 -18.09 25.45 -3.28
CA LEU A 98 -18.48 26.29 -2.15
C LEU A 98 -17.83 27.67 -2.20
N ARG A 99 -16.56 27.80 -2.57
CA ARG A 99 -15.89 29.10 -2.73
C ARG A 99 -16.51 29.91 -3.85
N ARG A 100 -16.81 29.28 -5.00
CA ARG A 100 -17.46 29.94 -6.14
C ARG A 100 -18.87 30.41 -5.77
N TYR A 101 -19.64 29.58 -5.07
CA TYR A 101 -20.97 29.95 -4.59
C TYR A 101 -20.92 31.08 -3.56
N ALA A 102 -20.06 30.97 -2.54
CA ALA A 102 -19.87 32.02 -1.54
C ALA A 102 -19.42 33.34 -2.18
N HIS A 103 -18.53 33.29 -3.18
CA HIS A 103 -18.15 34.47 -3.94
C HIS A 103 -19.35 35.06 -4.69
N SER A 104 -20.15 34.24 -5.37
CA SER A 104 -21.36 34.71 -6.08
C SER A 104 -22.39 35.36 -5.15
N GLU A 105 -22.55 34.84 -3.93
CA GLU A 105 -23.47 35.42 -2.94
C GLU A 105 -22.90 36.72 -2.34
N ASN A 106 -21.58 36.79 -2.11
CA ASN A 106 -20.91 38.03 -1.69
C ASN A 106 -21.01 39.12 -2.77
N GLU A 107 -20.84 38.79 -4.05
CA GLU A 107 -21.04 39.72 -5.16
C GLU A 107 -22.49 40.24 -5.18
N ARG A 108 -23.47 39.35 -4.98
CA ARG A 108 -24.88 39.75 -4.86
C ARG A 108 -25.11 40.71 -3.68
N ALA A 109 -24.52 40.42 -2.52
CA ALA A 109 -24.61 41.28 -1.34
C ALA A 109 -23.95 42.65 -1.59
N ASN A 110 -22.76 42.68 -2.22
CA ASN A 110 -22.05 43.91 -2.60
C ASN A 110 -22.88 44.78 -3.55
N VAL A 111 -23.60 44.18 -4.51
CA VAL A 111 -24.54 44.91 -5.38
C VAL A 111 -25.69 45.53 -4.57
N LEU A 112 -26.22 44.83 -3.57
CA LEU A 112 -27.26 45.38 -2.71
C LEU A 112 -26.74 46.50 -1.80
N GLU A 113 -25.55 46.35 -1.23
CA GLU A 113 -24.92 47.39 -0.41
C GLU A 113 -24.56 48.64 -1.22
N SER A 114 -24.00 48.47 -2.42
CA SER A 114 -23.70 49.59 -3.31
C SER A 114 -24.97 50.36 -3.69
N ARG A 115 -26.07 49.66 -4.01
CA ARG A 115 -27.39 50.30 -4.22
C ARG A 115 -27.89 51.03 -2.98
N ARG A 116 -27.73 50.44 -1.78
CA ARG A 116 -28.11 51.09 -0.52
C ARG A 116 -27.29 52.36 -0.26
N ARG A 117 -25.98 52.34 -0.52
CA ARG A 117 -25.11 53.52 -0.38
C ARG A 117 -25.53 54.62 -1.34
N LEU A 118 -25.77 54.29 -2.61
CA LEU A 118 -26.27 55.25 -3.59
C LEU A 118 -27.62 55.85 -3.20
N ALA A 119 -28.54 55.05 -2.64
CA ALA A 119 -29.82 55.56 -2.14
C ALA A 119 -29.65 56.53 -0.95
N LEU A 120 -28.72 56.23 -0.04
CA LEU A 120 -28.40 57.12 1.08
C LEU A 120 -27.73 58.42 0.61
N GLU A 121 -26.81 58.35 -0.35
CA GLU A 121 -26.17 59.53 -0.94
C GLU A 121 -27.16 60.40 -1.71
N ALA A 122 -28.10 59.80 -2.45
CA ALA A 122 -29.16 60.52 -3.14
C ALA A 122 -30.20 61.14 -2.19
N ALA A 123 -30.48 60.48 -1.05
CA ALA A 123 -31.38 60.97 -0.02
C ALA A 123 -30.72 61.99 0.92
N ALA A 124 -29.38 62.08 0.93
CA ALA A 124 -28.68 63.09 1.70
C ALA A 124 -29.05 64.48 1.16
N PRO A 125 -29.40 65.44 2.04
CA PRO A 125 -29.69 66.80 1.60
C PRO A 125 -28.46 67.33 0.87
N THR A 126 -28.67 67.81 -0.37
CA THR A 126 -27.61 68.40 -1.19
C THR A 126 -26.88 69.42 -0.33
N LYS A 127 -25.63 69.11 0.04
CA LYS A 127 -24.79 70.05 0.76
C LYS A 127 -24.76 71.30 -0.10
N ALA A 128 -25.40 72.38 0.38
CA ALA A 128 -25.41 73.64 -0.33
C ALA A 128 -23.94 73.96 -0.62
N LEU A 129 -23.56 73.84 -1.89
CA LEU A 129 -22.34 74.46 -2.36
C LEU A 129 -22.45 75.89 -1.85
N PRO A 130 -21.47 76.39 -1.08
CA PRO A 130 -21.53 77.79 -0.70
C PRO A 130 -21.73 78.55 -2.00
N ALA A 131 -22.89 79.22 -2.15
CA ALA A 131 -23.22 80.01 -3.34
C ALA A 131 -22.16 81.11 -3.59
N GLN A 132 -21.28 81.28 -2.61
CA GLN A 132 -20.03 81.97 -2.67
C GLN A 132 -18.89 80.97 -2.45
N SER A 133 -18.55 80.16 -3.46
CA SER A 133 -17.11 80.07 -3.73
C SER A 133 -16.75 81.51 -4.04
N ALA A 134 -16.12 82.18 -3.08
CA ALA A 134 -15.60 83.51 -3.27
C ALA A 134 -14.60 83.41 -4.42
N ASP A 135 -15.09 83.55 -5.65
CA ASP A 135 -14.29 83.59 -6.85
C ASP A 135 -13.56 84.92 -6.73
N HIS A 136 -12.40 84.91 -6.09
CA HIS A 136 -11.58 86.08 -5.87
C HIS A 136 -10.90 86.51 -7.18
N ARG A 137 -11.53 86.27 -8.33
CA ARG A 137 -11.07 86.76 -9.62
C ARG A 137 -11.64 88.15 -9.87
N THR A 138 -10.88 88.98 -10.56
CA THR A 138 -11.34 90.28 -11.03
C THR A 138 -12.48 90.09 -12.03
N ALA A 139 -13.32 91.10 -12.29
CA ALA A 139 -14.44 91.02 -13.23
C ALA A 139 -14.05 90.56 -14.67
N GLY A 140 -12.76 90.68 -15.04
CA GLY A 140 -12.18 90.14 -16.28
C GLY A 140 -11.57 88.73 -16.18
N GLY A 141 -11.83 87.98 -15.10
CA GLY A 141 -11.34 86.61 -14.88
C GLY A 141 -9.90 86.48 -14.39
N ALA A 142 -9.18 87.58 -14.18
CA ALA A 142 -7.80 87.56 -13.70
C ALA A 142 -7.71 87.15 -12.22
N PRO A 143 -6.74 86.29 -11.83
CA PRO A 143 -6.54 85.92 -10.43
C PRO A 143 -6.06 87.13 -9.60
N THR A 144 -6.75 87.44 -8.49
CA THR A 144 -6.30 88.49 -7.56
C THR A 144 -5.27 87.95 -6.56
N PRO A 145 -4.49 88.79 -5.87
CA PRO A 145 -3.52 88.33 -4.86
C PRO A 145 -4.13 87.41 -3.78
N LEU A 146 -5.40 87.60 -3.44
CA LEU A 146 -6.11 86.73 -2.49
C LEU A 146 -6.32 85.30 -3.04
N THR A 147 -6.44 85.13 -4.36
CA THR A 147 -6.53 83.79 -4.98
C THR A 147 -5.24 83.00 -4.81
N TYR A 148 -4.09 83.66 -4.97
CA TYR A 148 -2.79 83.02 -4.79
C TYR A 148 -2.58 82.60 -3.33
N LEU A 149 -2.94 83.45 -2.38
CA LEU A 149 -2.88 83.14 -0.95
C LEU A 149 -3.81 81.95 -0.60
N GLN A 150 -5.01 81.92 -1.15
CA GLN A 150 -5.93 80.80 -0.95
C GLN A 150 -5.41 79.50 -1.58
N ALA A 151 -4.82 79.57 -2.77
CA ALA A 151 -4.21 78.42 -3.43
C ALA A 151 -3.03 77.86 -2.63
N GLU A 152 -2.18 78.75 -2.10
CA GLU A 152 -1.07 78.36 -1.21
C GLU A 152 -1.60 77.62 0.03
N ARG A 153 -2.60 78.18 0.72
CA ARG A 153 -3.25 77.51 1.86
C ARG A 153 -3.86 76.16 1.48
N ALA A 154 -4.45 76.05 0.29
CA ALA A 154 -5.01 74.80 -0.21
C ALA A 154 -3.91 73.74 -0.44
N LEU A 155 -2.77 74.13 -1.01
CA LEU A 155 -1.61 73.24 -1.18
C LEU A 155 -1.03 72.80 0.16
N THR A 156 -0.89 73.72 1.12
CA THR A 156 -0.43 73.38 2.48
C THR A 156 -1.38 72.40 3.16
N ASN A 157 -2.69 72.61 3.03
CA ASN A 157 -3.69 71.68 3.57
C ASN A 157 -3.69 70.32 2.85
N LEU A 158 -3.43 70.30 1.54
CA LEU A 158 -3.33 69.05 0.77
C LEU A 158 -2.15 68.21 1.24
N THR A 159 -0.97 68.82 1.41
CA THR A 159 0.22 68.11 1.92
C THR A 159 0.00 67.58 3.34
N ALA A 160 -0.63 68.37 4.22
CA ALA A 160 -0.99 67.93 5.57
C ALA A 160 -2.00 66.77 5.58
N ASN A 161 -2.99 66.78 4.66
CA ASN A 161 -3.95 65.69 4.54
C ASN A 161 -3.33 64.42 3.92
N ALA A 162 -2.40 64.56 2.97
CA ALA A 162 -1.67 63.43 2.41
C ALA A 162 -0.87 62.70 3.50
N ALA A 163 -0.17 63.44 4.37
CA ALA A 163 0.54 62.86 5.52
C ALA A 163 -0.39 62.07 6.46
N ARG A 164 -1.58 62.61 6.77
CA ARG A 164 -2.59 61.91 7.59
C ARG A 164 -3.11 60.64 6.92
N GLN A 165 -3.29 60.64 5.59
CA GLN A 165 -3.72 59.45 4.85
C GLN A 165 -2.64 58.38 4.85
N GLU A 166 -1.36 58.75 4.72
CA GLU A 166 -0.24 57.81 4.84
C GLU A 166 -0.16 57.20 6.24
N GLU A 167 -0.30 58.02 7.29
CA GLU A 167 -0.36 57.52 8.67
C GLU A 167 -1.52 56.53 8.86
N THR A 168 -2.70 56.85 8.34
CA THR A 168 -3.86 55.96 8.41
C THR A 168 -3.63 54.66 7.62
N ARG A 169 -3.01 54.74 6.44
CA ARG A 169 -2.66 53.57 5.62
C ARG A 169 -1.64 52.68 6.32
N ARG A 170 -0.62 53.27 6.96
CA ARG A 170 0.38 52.54 7.77
C ARG A 170 -0.24 51.86 8.99
N GLN A 171 -1.26 52.48 9.60
CA GLN A 171 -2.00 51.88 10.72
C GLN A 171 -2.97 50.77 10.28
N GLN A 172 -3.50 50.84 9.05
CA GLN A 172 -4.39 49.83 8.48
C GLN A 172 -3.65 48.72 7.75
N GLU A 173 -2.36 48.89 7.46
CA GLU A 173 -1.53 47.86 6.86
C GLU A 173 -1.41 46.68 7.85
N PRO A 174 -1.95 45.50 7.53
CA PRO A 174 -1.87 44.36 8.43
C PRO A 174 -0.40 43.98 8.58
N VAL A 175 0.11 44.06 9.81
CA VAL A 175 1.44 43.55 10.18
C VAL A 175 1.40 42.04 10.01
N TYR A 176 1.79 41.54 8.84
CA TYR A 176 2.16 40.14 8.70
C TYR A 176 3.40 39.91 9.56
N PRO A 177 3.39 38.97 10.52
CA PRO A 177 4.58 38.68 11.30
C PRO A 177 5.67 38.20 10.35
N GLN A 178 6.67 39.06 10.14
CA GLN A 178 7.95 38.70 9.55
C GLN A 178 8.51 37.56 10.39
N ARG A 179 8.48 36.35 9.82
CA ARG A 179 9.03 35.14 10.42
C ARG A 179 10.55 35.31 10.44
N SER A 180 11.07 35.92 11.50
CA SER A 180 12.49 36.01 11.80
C SER A 180 13.01 34.63 12.18
N GLY A 181 13.28 33.84 11.15
CA GLY A 181 14.05 32.62 11.21
C GLY A 181 14.62 32.43 9.84
N THR A 182 15.87 32.83 9.63
CA THR A 182 16.69 32.29 8.55
C THR A 182 16.87 30.80 8.83
N PRO A 183 16.25 29.85 8.09
CA PRO A 183 16.86 28.55 7.98
C PRO A 183 18.16 28.77 7.21
N ALA A 184 19.26 28.22 7.72
CA ALA A 184 20.50 28.13 6.96
C ALA A 184 20.16 27.49 5.61
N VAL A 185 20.28 28.26 4.53
CA VAL A 185 20.22 27.74 3.16
C VAL A 185 21.51 26.98 2.96
N GLN A 186 21.47 25.69 3.27
CA GLN A 186 22.44 24.73 2.78
C GLN A 186 22.23 24.65 1.26
N PRO A 187 23.24 24.92 0.41
CA PRO A 187 23.07 24.76 -1.02
C PRO A 187 22.72 23.28 -1.29
N PRO A 188 21.67 22.98 -2.09
CA PRO A 188 21.34 21.60 -2.39
C PRO A 188 22.51 20.99 -3.15
N ALA A 189 22.95 19.81 -2.72
CA ALA A 189 23.81 18.94 -3.50
C ALA A 189 23.23 18.79 -4.92
N PRO A 190 24.05 18.75 -5.99
CA PRO A 190 23.54 18.61 -7.35
C PRO A 190 22.85 17.25 -7.47
N ARG A 191 21.52 17.26 -7.32
CA ARG A 191 20.67 16.15 -7.70
C ARG A 191 20.53 16.21 -9.21
N THR A 192 21.34 15.44 -9.90
CA THR A 192 21.03 15.00 -11.27
C THR A 192 19.82 14.06 -11.18
N ALA A 193 18.64 14.63 -11.06
CA ALA A 193 17.36 13.95 -11.22
C ALA A 193 16.57 14.82 -12.19
N GLY A 194 16.54 14.37 -13.44
CA GLY A 194 15.89 15.05 -14.56
C GLY A 194 14.44 15.34 -14.25
N PHE A 195 14.07 16.61 -14.39
CA PHE A 195 12.70 17.04 -14.54
C PHE A 195 12.42 17.07 -16.05
N ASP A 196 11.83 16.02 -16.57
CA ASP A 196 11.44 15.94 -17.98
C ASP A 196 9.98 16.37 -18.12
N PHE A 197 9.79 17.60 -18.59
CA PHE A 197 8.49 18.20 -18.91
C PHE A 197 7.86 17.62 -20.20
N PHE A 198 8.61 16.82 -20.96
CA PHE A 198 8.11 16.04 -22.09
C PHE A 198 8.46 14.57 -21.84
N GLY A 199 7.43 13.73 -21.65
CA GLY A 199 7.58 12.35 -21.21
C GLY A 199 8.48 11.49 -22.11
N ALA A 200 9.41 10.77 -21.48
CA ALA A 200 10.02 9.54 -21.99
C ALA A 200 10.39 8.63 -20.79
N PRO A 201 10.19 7.30 -20.88
CA PRO A 201 10.30 6.43 -19.73
C PRO A 201 11.77 6.10 -19.41
N ALA A 202 12.28 6.62 -18.30
CA ALA A 202 13.59 6.24 -17.78
C ALA A 202 13.50 4.87 -17.09
N ALA A 203 13.78 3.83 -17.86
CA ALA A 203 13.99 2.49 -17.37
C ALA A 203 15.26 2.39 -16.49
N ARG A 204 15.15 1.56 -15.45
CA ARG A 204 16.13 0.58 -14.95
C ARG A 204 16.74 0.77 -13.55
N ARG A 205 16.89 -0.42 -12.95
CA ARG A 205 18.00 -0.98 -12.15
C ARG A 205 17.80 -1.01 -10.64
N THR A 206 17.06 -2.05 -10.28
CA THR A 206 17.41 -3.04 -9.25
C THR A 206 18.91 -3.13 -8.96
N GLY A 207 19.24 -2.96 -7.68
CA GLY A 207 20.56 -3.27 -7.15
C GLY A 207 20.75 -4.79 -7.00
N ARG A 208 21.86 -5.30 -7.54
CA ARG A 208 22.44 -6.59 -7.13
C ARG A 208 23.94 -6.56 -7.38
N GLN A 209 24.71 -6.20 -6.35
CA GLN A 209 26.12 -6.53 -6.26
C GLN A 209 26.28 -7.75 -5.33
N GLN A 210 26.95 -8.78 -5.84
CA GLN A 210 28.02 -9.57 -5.21
C GLN A 210 27.96 -11.05 -5.59
N ARG A 211 29.16 -11.59 -5.86
CA ARG A 211 29.56 -12.89 -6.44
C ARG A 211 29.76 -12.82 -7.95
N THR A 212 30.90 -13.15 -8.54
CA THR A 212 32.11 -13.89 -8.12
C THR A 212 33.16 -13.62 -9.19
N GLY A 213 34.43 -13.46 -8.82
CA GLY A 213 35.54 -13.59 -9.75
C GLY A 213 36.04 -15.03 -9.71
N GLU A 214 35.96 -15.75 -10.83
CA GLU A 214 36.79 -16.93 -11.13
C GLU A 214 36.66 -17.23 -12.64
N ALA A 215 37.82 -17.23 -13.30
CA ALA A 215 38.25 -17.84 -14.57
C ALA A 215 37.25 -18.25 -15.70
N ALA A 216 37.60 -17.79 -16.91
CA ALA A 216 37.24 -18.32 -18.24
C ALA A 216 37.89 -19.74 -18.48
N PRO A 217 37.61 -20.52 -19.57
CA PRO A 217 37.43 -20.05 -20.96
C PRO A 217 36.47 -20.81 -21.91
N ALA A 218 36.15 -20.10 -23.00
CA ALA A 218 35.97 -20.46 -24.43
C ALA A 218 35.34 -21.80 -24.88
N ASP A 219 34.24 -21.70 -25.65
CA ASP A 219 33.89 -22.35 -26.94
C ASP A 219 32.48 -21.81 -27.31
N GLY A 220 32.06 -21.38 -28.50
CA GLY A 220 32.23 -21.84 -29.87
C GLY A 220 31.02 -21.32 -30.67
N SER A 221 31.26 -20.94 -31.92
CA SER A 221 30.40 -20.30 -32.95
C SER A 221 28.93 -20.72 -33.07
N ARG A 222 28.05 -19.76 -33.45
CA ARG A 222 27.15 -19.83 -34.64
C ARG A 222 26.27 -18.57 -34.80
N ASP A 223 26.31 -18.02 -36.02
CA ASP A 223 25.22 -17.51 -36.89
C ASP A 223 23.93 -17.05 -36.18
N GLY A 224 23.40 -15.85 -36.39
CA GLY A 224 23.23 -15.13 -37.65
C GLY A 224 21.72 -14.90 -37.82
N ASP A 225 21.34 -13.62 -37.94
CA ASP A 225 20.08 -13.08 -38.46
C ASP A 225 18.74 -13.73 -38.05
N ASP A 226 17.92 -12.97 -37.30
CA ASP A 226 16.51 -12.77 -37.64
C ASP A 226 15.94 -11.61 -36.79
N ALA A 227 15.62 -10.53 -37.50
CA ALA A 227 14.83 -9.40 -37.04
C ALA A 227 13.48 -9.43 -37.77
N GLU A 228 12.50 -8.73 -37.18
CA GLU A 228 11.08 -8.58 -37.59
C GLU A 228 10.19 -9.73 -37.09
N ASP A 229 8.98 -9.53 -36.54
CA ASP A 229 8.04 -8.42 -36.56
C ASP A 229 7.11 -8.58 -35.33
N VAL A 230 6.86 -7.53 -34.56
CA VAL A 230 5.90 -7.52 -33.43
C VAL A 230 4.75 -6.63 -33.84
N GLN A 231 3.65 -7.24 -34.26
CA GLN A 231 2.37 -6.56 -34.48
C GLN A 231 1.43 -6.87 -33.32
N ASP A 232 1.02 -5.79 -32.67
CA ASP A 232 -0.35 -5.46 -32.25
C ASP A 232 -1.11 -6.45 -31.37
N VAL A 233 -1.08 -6.16 -30.05
CA VAL A 233 -2.14 -6.54 -29.12
C VAL A 233 -2.97 -5.29 -28.86
N GLU A 234 -4.02 -5.10 -29.63
CA GLU A 234 -5.13 -4.19 -29.31
C GLU A 234 -6.21 -4.93 -28.50
N ASP A 235 -6.83 -4.14 -27.61
CA ASP A 235 -8.14 -4.32 -26.99
C ASP A 235 -8.33 -5.40 -25.91
N VAL A 236 -8.02 -5.02 -24.67
CA VAL A 236 -8.74 -5.53 -23.49
C VAL A 236 -9.87 -4.54 -23.18
N GLU A 237 -11.09 -4.96 -23.48
CA GLU A 237 -12.33 -4.24 -23.19
C GLU A 237 -12.47 -3.93 -21.69
N ASP A 238 -12.87 -2.68 -21.42
CA ASP A 238 -13.36 -2.20 -20.14
C ASP A 238 -14.54 -3.05 -19.63
N VAL A 239 -14.31 -3.88 -18.62
CA VAL A 239 -15.41 -4.48 -17.84
C VAL A 239 -15.78 -3.49 -16.73
N GLU A 240 -16.89 -2.79 -16.96
CA GLU A 240 -17.65 -2.11 -15.92
C GLU A 240 -18.12 -3.12 -14.87
N ASP A 241 -17.31 -3.36 -13.84
CA ASP A 241 -17.74 -4.11 -12.64
C ASP A 241 -18.47 -3.14 -11.70
N THR A 242 -19.75 -2.91 -12.01
CA THR A 242 -20.68 -2.24 -11.11
C THR A 242 -20.95 -3.14 -9.91
N GLY A 243 -20.55 -2.66 -8.74
CA GLY A 243 -20.57 -3.41 -7.49
C GLY A 243 -21.92 -4.02 -7.13
N GLU A 244 -21.89 -5.33 -6.90
CA GLU A 244 -22.87 -6.04 -6.09
C GLU A 244 -22.19 -6.46 -4.78
N ILE A 245 -22.44 -5.66 -3.73
CA ILE A 245 -22.12 -6.04 -2.36
C ILE A 245 -23.14 -7.12 -1.97
N VAL A 246 -22.77 -8.40 -2.14
CA VAL A 246 -23.58 -9.51 -1.64
C VAL A 246 -23.46 -9.52 -0.12
N THR A 247 -24.52 -9.05 0.53
CA THR A 247 -24.80 -9.29 1.94
C THR A 247 -24.95 -10.79 2.17
N ALA A 248 -24.15 -11.34 3.09
CA ALA A 248 -24.30 -12.71 3.55
C ALA A 248 -25.68 -12.88 4.22
N GLU A 249 -26.62 -13.45 3.47
CA GLU A 249 -27.90 -13.94 3.97
C GLU A 249 -27.72 -15.39 4.43
N LEU A 250 -28.15 -15.64 5.67
CA LEU A 250 -28.18 -16.92 6.35
C LEU A 250 -29.09 -17.89 5.59
N VAL A 251 -28.53 -19.02 5.15
CA VAL A 251 -29.31 -20.20 4.74
C VAL A 251 -29.03 -21.29 5.77
N GLU A 252 -30.02 -21.52 6.64
CA GLU A 252 -30.21 -22.80 7.33
C GLU A 252 -30.67 -23.82 6.28
N GLU A 253 -29.85 -24.84 6.01
CA GLU A 253 -30.27 -26.04 5.28
C GLU A 253 -29.92 -27.26 6.12
N ASP A 254 -30.99 -27.85 6.67
CA ASP A 254 -31.07 -29.23 7.12
C ASP A 254 -30.83 -30.18 5.95
N ASP A 255 -29.83 -31.06 6.04
CA ASP A 255 -29.88 -32.42 5.48
C ASP A 255 -28.61 -33.21 5.84
N GLU A 256 -28.72 -34.17 6.77
CA GLU A 256 -27.72 -35.22 6.97
C GLU A 256 -28.37 -36.61 6.76
N PRO A 257 -27.80 -37.50 5.93
CA PRO A 257 -28.47 -38.71 5.47
C PRO A 257 -28.34 -39.91 6.43
N ALA A 258 -29.37 -40.75 6.35
CA ALA A 258 -29.53 -42.02 7.05
C ALA A 258 -28.44 -43.07 6.80
N ARG A 259 -28.07 -43.81 7.87
CA ARG A 259 -27.92 -45.29 7.97
C ARG A 259 -27.27 -45.72 9.32
N PRO A 260 -27.43 -46.97 9.79
CA PRO A 260 -28.62 -47.80 9.89
C PRO A 260 -28.83 -48.35 11.33
N ASP A 261 -30.00 -48.93 11.56
CA ASP A 261 -30.42 -49.69 12.75
C ASP A 261 -29.48 -50.85 13.14
N GLY A 262 -29.33 -51.07 14.45
CA GLY A 262 -28.63 -52.24 14.99
C GLY A 262 -28.51 -52.27 16.52
N ALA A 263 -29.63 -52.54 17.18
CA ALA A 263 -29.84 -52.70 18.62
C ALA A 263 -28.81 -53.55 19.41
N ALA A 264 -28.53 -53.14 20.66
CA ALA A 264 -28.73 -53.91 21.90
C ALA A 264 -27.95 -53.25 23.06
N GLU A 265 -28.58 -52.53 23.99
CA GLU A 265 -29.24 -53.01 25.23
C GLU A 265 -28.29 -53.13 26.46
N ARG A 266 -28.76 -52.56 27.58
CA ARG A 266 -28.38 -52.74 29.00
C ARG A 266 -27.44 -51.73 29.71
N ALA A 267 -28.09 -50.71 30.26
CA ALA A 267 -28.31 -50.46 31.71
C ALA A 267 -27.15 -50.00 32.64
N PRO A 268 -27.48 -49.26 33.73
CA PRO A 268 -26.62 -48.24 34.35
C PRO A 268 -26.15 -48.58 35.76
N ARG A 269 -25.05 -47.98 36.28
CA ARG A 269 -24.78 -47.87 37.74
C ARG A 269 -23.87 -46.70 38.15
N GLN A 270 -24.36 -45.98 39.18
CA GLN A 270 -23.68 -45.31 40.31
C GLN A 270 -22.85 -44.03 40.00
N ALA A 271 -23.10 -42.84 40.56
CA ALA A 271 -23.55 -42.36 41.89
C ALA A 271 -22.61 -42.73 43.06
N GLY A 272 -21.89 -41.73 43.59
CA GLY A 272 -21.09 -41.79 44.82
C GLY A 272 -19.72 -41.12 44.66
N ASP A 273 -19.51 -39.83 44.89
CA ASP A 273 -19.47 -39.08 46.18
C ASP A 273 -18.02 -38.84 46.69
N THR A 274 -17.87 -37.71 47.39
CA THR A 274 -16.74 -37.22 48.21
C THR A 274 -15.63 -36.42 47.49
N VAL A 275 -15.52 -35.08 47.63
CA VAL A 275 -15.25 -34.20 48.81
C VAL A 275 -13.75 -33.92 49.00
N ARG A 276 -13.43 -32.62 49.09
CA ARG A 276 -12.26 -31.94 49.69
C ARG A 276 -10.89 -32.00 48.99
N SER A 277 -10.42 -30.82 48.56
CA SER A 277 -9.21 -30.18 49.12
C SER A 277 -9.16 -28.70 48.69
N ALA A 278 -9.62 -27.76 49.53
CA ALA A 278 -8.77 -26.79 50.25
C ALA A 278 -7.80 -26.00 49.33
N ALA A 279 -8.09 -24.74 48.97
CA ALA A 279 -7.72 -23.52 49.72
C ALA A 279 -6.21 -23.51 50.07
N ARG A 280 -5.37 -22.61 49.53
CA ARG A 280 -5.27 -21.18 49.90
C ARG A 280 -4.16 -20.45 49.08
N PRO A 281 -4.03 -19.11 49.24
CA PRO A 281 -3.50 -18.17 48.24
C PRO A 281 -2.04 -17.73 48.45
N HIS A 282 -1.59 -16.85 47.53
CA HIS A 282 -0.37 -16.03 47.56
C HIS A 282 0.04 -15.47 48.93
N PRO A 283 1.33 -15.15 49.07
CA PRO A 283 1.70 -13.83 49.58
C PRO A 283 2.61 -13.03 48.64
N ALA A 284 2.44 -11.72 48.74
CA ALA A 284 3.22 -10.66 48.13
C ALA A 284 4.68 -10.61 48.63
N SER A 285 5.57 -10.06 47.79
CA SER A 285 6.85 -9.46 48.15
C SER A 285 6.94 -8.15 47.36
N ALA A 286 6.73 -6.97 47.98
CA ALA A 286 7.78 -6.14 48.61
C ALA A 286 8.94 -5.88 47.62
N ALA A 287 8.94 -4.75 46.90
CA ALA A 287 9.38 -3.43 47.37
C ALA A 287 10.87 -3.43 47.78
N HIS A 288 11.71 -2.98 46.86
CA HIS A 288 12.97 -2.29 47.08
C HIS A 288 13.17 -1.26 45.98
#